data_AF-C0NJ12-F1
#
_entry.id   AF-C0NJ12-F1
#
_cell.length_a   1.000
_cell.length_b   1.000
_cell.length_c   1.000
_cell.angle_alpha   90.00
_cell.angle_beta   90.00
_cell.angle_gamma   90.00
#
_symmetry.space_group_name_H-M   'P 1'
#
loop_
_entity.id
_entity.type
_entity.pdbx_description
1 polymer ?
#
loop_
_entity_poly.entity_id
_entity_poly.type
_entity_poly.pdbx_seq_one_letter_code
_entity_poly.pdbx_strand_id
1 'polypeptide(L)'
;MSAASPLFAIRPVRSKEDLSAAIALIKTYTGGLGIDLSYQDFEAEMACMPGSYAPPFGELLIAVANQQEKESSQTPNDTPQTLGCIALRELHLHGHGDIHGRVPLQPSVQEGKAARVTSQLHAGPVGEADDGKPPGPTTRKPDTKYCELKRLYVTPAARGLGVGKALVNSMLTVAHRIGYEEVRLDTLSEMREAISLYKGLGFGAVEKYYERAIEGTVFLGLKLLQ
;
A
#
# COMPACT_ATOMS: atom_id res chain seq x y z
N MET A 1 -4.52 -25.72 27.12
CA MET A 1 -4.89 -24.29 27.01
C MET A 1 -5.37 -24.05 25.60
N SER A 2 -6.64 -23.71 25.40
CA SER A 2 -7.18 -23.41 24.07
C SER A 2 -6.67 -22.03 23.66
N ALA A 3 -5.87 -21.94 22.59
CA ALA A 3 -5.54 -20.65 22.00
C ALA A 3 -6.84 -20.04 21.46
N ALA A 4 -7.14 -18.79 21.84
CA ALA A 4 -8.28 -18.07 21.27
C ALA A 4 -8.11 -17.99 19.75
N SER A 5 -9.17 -18.31 19.00
CA SER A 5 -9.18 -18.13 17.55
C SER A 5 -8.89 -16.66 17.20
N PRO A 6 -8.11 -16.37 16.14
CA PRO A 6 -7.87 -14.99 15.76
C PRO A 6 -9.20 -14.29 15.46
N LEU A 7 -9.32 -13.01 15.79
CA LEU A 7 -10.55 -12.22 15.54
C LEU A 7 -10.78 -11.94 14.05
N PHE A 8 -9.73 -12.05 13.24
CA PHE A 8 -9.74 -11.74 11.82
C PHE A 8 -8.72 -12.60 11.06
N ALA A 9 -8.89 -12.66 9.74
CA ALA A 9 -7.94 -13.28 8.82
C ALA A 9 -7.40 -12.24 7.83
N ILE A 10 -6.13 -12.39 7.44
CA ILE A 10 -5.53 -11.64 6.33
C ILE A 10 -5.35 -12.59 5.17
N ARG A 11 -5.79 -12.17 3.99
CA ARG A 11 -5.63 -12.94 2.76
C ARG A 11 -5.32 -12.04 1.57
N PRO A 12 -4.71 -12.59 0.50
CA PRO A 12 -4.56 -11.86 -0.75
C PRO A 12 -5.91 -11.62 -1.41
N VAL A 13 -6.08 -10.44 -2.00
CA VAL A 13 -7.25 -10.10 -2.82
C VAL A 13 -7.16 -10.87 -4.13
N ARG A 14 -8.06 -11.84 -4.30
CA ARG A 14 -8.09 -12.71 -5.50
C ARG A 14 -9.47 -12.80 -6.14
N SER A 15 -10.53 -12.50 -5.41
CA SER A 15 -11.89 -12.49 -5.95
C SER A 15 -12.36 -11.09 -6.31
N LYS A 16 -13.39 -10.99 -7.16
CA LYS A 16 -14.02 -9.71 -7.51
C LYS A 16 -14.63 -9.04 -6.28
N GLU A 17 -15.16 -9.82 -5.35
CA GLU A 17 -15.76 -9.34 -4.11
C GLU A 17 -14.69 -8.72 -3.19
N ASP A 18 -13.54 -9.38 -3.03
CA ASP A 18 -12.42 -8.84 -2.25
C ASP A 18 -11.88 -7.55 -2.88
N LEU A 19 -11.77 -7.51 -4.21
CA LEU A 19 -11.30 -6.33 -4.93
C LEU A 19 -12.28 -5.16 -4.75
N SER A 20 -13.57 -5.42 -4.91
CA SER A 20 -14.62 -4.42 -4.69
C SER A 20 -14.59 -3.90 -3.25
N ALA A 21 -14.42 -4.78 -2.25
CA ALA A 21 -14.33 -4.40 -0.86
C ALA A 21 -13.09 -3.54 -0.55
N ALA A 22 -11.93 -3.91 -1.08
CA ALA A 22 -10.69 -3.13 -0.93
C ALA A 22 -10.81 -1.74 -1.57
N ILE A 23 -11.36 -1.65 -2.78
CA ILE A 23 -11.61 -0.36 -3.46
C ILE A 23 -12.57 0.50 -2.63
N ALA A 24 -13.67 -0.06 -2.11
CA ALA A 24 -14.62 0.65 -1.28
C ALA A 24 -13.97 1.23 0.00
N LEU A 25 -13.10 0.46 0.65
CA LEU A 25 -12.31 0.93 1.80
C LEU A 25 -11.40 2.10 1.45
N ILE A 26 -10.65 1.99 0.34
CA ILE A 26 -9.71 3.03 -0.11
C ILE A 26 -10.46 4.31 -0.46
N LYS A 27 -11.60 4.22 -1.15
CA LYS A 27 -12.47 5.37 -1.46
C LYS A 27 -13.03 6.02 -0.19
N THR A 28 -13.48 5.22 0.77
CA THR A 28 -13.99 5.73 2.06
C THR A 28 -12.92 6.50 2.83
N TYR A 29 -11.70 5.96 2.87
CA TYR A 29 -10.58 6.61 3.54
C TYR A 29 -10.17 7.93 2.88
N THR A 30 -10.00 7.91 1.56
CA THR A 30 -9.57 9.09 0.79
C THR A 30 -10.60 10.22 0.86
N GLY A 31 -11.89 9.90 0.81
CA GLY A 31 -12.95 10.89 1.04
C GLY A 31 -12.96 11.47 2.46
N GLY A 32 -12.55 10.70 3.47
CA GLY A 32 -12.49 11.14 4.87
C GLY A 32 -11.25 11.93 5.26
N LEU A 33 -10.20 11.93 4.44
CA LEU A 33 -8.94 12.62 4.75
C LEU A 33 -9.02 14.15 4.64
N GLY A 34 -10.07 14.69 4.01
CA GLY A 34 -10.20 16.14 3.79
C GLY A 34 -9.09 16.76 2.94
N ILE A 35 -8.19 15.94 2.40
CA ILE A 35 -7.15 16.29 1.46
C ILE A 35 -7.74 16.07 0.08
N ASP A 36 -7.65 17.08 -0.78
CA ASP A 36 -8.05 16.96 -2.16
C ASP A 36 -7.11 15.99 -2.90
N LEU A 37 -7.45 14.71 -2.84
CA LEU A 37 -6.83 13.66 -3.64
C LEU A 37 -7.54 13.54 -5.00
N SER A 38 -8.43 14.47 -5.39
CA SER A 38 -9.10 14.51 -6.70
C SER A 38 -8.18 14.93 -7.84
N TYR A 39 -6.88 14.65 -7.71
CA TYR A 39 -6.02 14.48 -8.87
C TYR A 39 -6.74 13.52 -9.83
N GLN A 40 -6.88 13.92 -11.08
CA GLN A 40 -7.60 13.20 -12.13
C GLN A 40 -7.17 11.72 -12.25
N ASP A 41 -5.98 11.41 -11.75
CA ASP A 41 -5.40 10.08 -11.74
C ASP A 41 -5.99 9.15 -10.67
N PHE A 42 -6.59 9.63 -9.57
CA PHE A 42 -7.04 8.71 -8.50
C PHE A 42 -8.22 7.85 -8.94
N GLU A 43 -9.28 8.43 -9.50
CA GLU A 43 -10.42 7.65 -9.99
C GLU A 43 -10.02 6.71 -11.14
N ALA A 44 -9.11 7.16 -12.02
CA ALA A 44 -8.56 6.34 -13.09
C ALA A 44 -7.69 5.19 -12.56
N GLU A 45 -6.86 5.43 -11.54
CA GLU A 45 -6.06 4.42 -10.85
C GLU A 45 -6.98 3.40 -10.16
N MET A 46 -8.03 3.87 -9.47
CA MET A 46 -9.03 3.02 -8.83
C MET A 46 -9.81 2.17 -9.85
N ALA A 47 -10.12 2.73 -11.03
CA ALA A 47 -10.77 1.99 -12.11
C ALA A 47 -9.87 0.91 -12.72
N CYS A 48 -8.55 1.09 -12.66
CA CYS A 48 -7.56 0.13 -13.17
C CYS A 48 -7.04 -0.84 -12.10
N MET A 49 -7.60 -0.83 -10.88
CA MET A 49 -7.20 -1.74 -9.82
C MET A 49 -7.43 -3.21 -10.23
N PRO A 50 -6.53 -4.16 -9.87
CA PRO A 50 -5.39 -3.97 -8.97
C PRO A 50 -4.16 -3.31 -9.63
N GLY A 51 -4.09 -3.18 -10.96
CA GLY A 51 -3.03 -2.44 -11.66
C GLY A 51 -1.61 -2.85 -11.23
N SER A 52 -0.79 -1.88 -10.84
CA SER A 52 0.58 -2.12 -10.33
C SER A 52 0.65 -2.92 -9.02
N TYR A 53 -0.49 -3.14 -8.35
CA TYR A 53 -0.60 -3.96 -7.14
C TYR A 53 -0.96 -5.42 -7.45
N ALA A 54 -1.12 -5.77 -8.73
CA ALA A 54 -1.31 -7.15 -9.14
C ALA A 54 0.01 -7.94 -9.03
N PRO A 55 -0.06 -9.25 -8.74
CA PRO A 55 1.08 -10.15 -8.97
C PRO A 55 1.58 -10.08 -10.43
N PRO A 56 2.86 -10.40 -10.71
CA PRO A 56 3.81 -11.04 -9.79
C PRO A 56 4.59 -10.09 -8.87
N PHE A 57 4.62 -8.79 -9.16
CA PHE A 57 5.49 -7.83 -8.47
C PHE A 57 4.75 -6.91 -7.51
N GLY A 58 3.42 -6.86 -7.59
CA GLY A 58 2.56 -6.23 -6.61
C GLY A 58 1.79 -7.25 -5.78
N GLU A 59 1.19 -6.77 -4.69
CA GLU A 59 0.21 -7.53 -3.93
C GLU A 59 -0.83 -6.59 -3.30
N LEU A 60 -2.07 -7.07 -3.21
CA LEU A 60 -3.11 -6.42 -2.42
C LEU A 60 -3.60 -7.41 -1.36
N LEU A 61 -3.56 -7.01 -0.09
CA LEU A 61 -4.05 -7.80 1.03
C LEU A 61 -5.29 -7.15 1.65
N ILE A 62 -6.20 -8.00 2.11
CA ILE A 62 -7.43 -7.59 2.79
C ILE A 62 -7.51 -8.29 4.15
N ALA A 63 -7.95 -7.56 5.17
CA ALA A 63 -8.29 -8.08 6.49
C ALA A 63 -9.81 -8.21 6.60
N VAL A 64 -10.29 -9.40 6.96
CA VAL A 64 -11.71 -9.72 7.10
C VAL A 64 -11.97 -10.28 8.50
N ALA A 65 -13.07 -9.86 9.13
CA ALA A 65 -13.49 -10.42 10.41
C ALA A 65 -13.82 -11.90 10.27
N ASN A 66 -13.41 -12.71 11.26
CA ASN A 66 -13.85 -14.09 11.32
C ASN A 66 -15.33 -14.11 11.73
N GLN A 67 -16.16 -14.85 11.01
CA GLN A 67 -17.58 -15.00 11.34
C GLN A 67 -17.72 -15.86 12.61
N GLN A 68 -17.61 -15.25 13.79
CA GLN A 68 -18.04 -15.84 15.05
C GLN A 68 -18.89 -14.83 15.83
N GLU A 69 -20.12 -15.27 16.13
CA GLU A 69 -21.16 -14.62 16.96
C GLU A 69 -21.90 -13.40 16.37
N LYS A 70 -22.53 -13.57 15.20
CA LYS A 70 -23.84 -12.93 14.98
C LYS A 70 -24.95 -13.84 15.52
N GLU A 71 -25.06 -13.95 16.84
CA GLU A 71 -26.36 -14.25 17.44
C GLU A 71 -27.22 -12.98 17.33
N SER A 72 -28.41 -13.09 16.76
CA SER A 72 -29.43 -12.02 16.69
C SER A 72 -29.11 -10.77 15.85
N SER A 73 -28.98 -10.93 14.53
CA SER A 73 -29.30 -9.84 13.59
C SER A 73 -29.73 -10.43 12.24
N GLN A 74 -31.05 -10.52 12.06
CA GLN A 74 -31.73 -10.86 10.80
C GLN A 74 -31.52 -9.74 9.78
N THR A 75 -30.40 -9.79 9.06
CA THR A 75 -30.28 -9.21 7.71
C THR A 75 -29.43 -10.16 6.87
N PRO A 76 -30.00 -10.83 5.85
CA PRO A 76 -29.24 -11.69 4.96
C PRO A 76 -28.46 -10.80 3.98
N ASN A 77 -27.23 -10.46 4.37
CA ASN A 77 -26.19 -9.96 3.48
C ASN A 77 -24.85 -10.34 4.13
N ASP A 78 -24.56 -11.64 4.14
CA ASP A 78 -23.36 -12.24 4.73
C ASP A 78 -22.12 -11.99 3.86
N THR A 79 -21.79 -10.72 3.67
CA THR A 79 -20.45 -10.34 3.23
C THR A 79 -19.58 -10.22 4.48
N PRO A 80 -18.47 -10.96 4.62
CA PRO A 80 -17.60 -10.85 5.79
C PRO A 80 -17.15 -9.39 5.96
N GLN A 81 -17.26 -8.87 7.19
CA GLN A 81 -16.96 -7.47 7.47
C GLN A 81 -15.48 -7.19 7.17
N THR A 82 -15.22 -6.33 6.19
CA THR A 82 -13.86 -5.92 5.86
C THR A 82 -13.35 -4.94 6.90
N LEU A 83 -12.19 -5.25 7.49
CA LEU A 83 -11.60 -4.50 8.59
C LEU A 83 -10.49 -3.55 8.11
N GLY A 84 -9.84 -3.85 6.99
CA GLY A 84 -8.77 -3.05 6.43
C GLY A 84 -8.15 -3.65 5.17
N CYS A 85 -7.24 -2.90 4.55
CA CYS A 85 -6.48 -3.33 3.37
C CYS A 85 -5.08 -2.69 3.37
N ILE A 86 -4.16 -3.27 2.59
CA ILE A 86 -2.85 -2.69 2.29
C ILE A 86 -2.41 -3.15 0.89
N ALA A 87 -1.77 -2.26 0.15
CA ALA A 87 -1.25 -2.53 -1.19
C ALA A 87 0.27 -2.43 -1.22
N LEU A 88 0.90 -3.19 -2.11
CA LEU A 88 2.31 -3.14 -2.42
C LEU A 88 2.49 -3.09 -3.94
N ARG A 89 3.37 -2.21 -4.41
CA ARG A 89 3.81 -2.17 -5.82
C ARG A 89 5.33 -2.15 -5.92
N GLU A 90 5.82 -2.54 -7.08
CA GLU A 90 7.22 -2.40 -7.45
C GLU A 90 7.65 -0.92 -7.48
N LEU A 91 8.85 -0.61 -6.96
CA LEU A 91 9.37 0.77 -6.89
C LEU A 91 10.70 0.89 -7.65
N HIS A 92 10.67 1.66 -8.73
CA HIS A 92 11.87 1.97 -9.50
C HIS A 92 12.47 3.29 -9.02
N LEU A 93 13.54 3.19 -8.23
CA LEU A 93 14.33 4.36 -7.87
C LEU A 93 15.28 4.69 -9.01
N HIS A 94 15.12 5.86 -9.62
CA HIS A 94 16.12 6.37 -10.55
C HIS A 94 17.37 6.68 -9.74
N GLY A 95 18.43 5.92 -9.98
CA GLY A 95 19.67 6.01 -9.22
C GLY A 95 20.21 7.44 -9.24
N HIS A 96 20.30 8.04 -8.05
CA HIS A 96 21.40 8.93 -7.78
C HIS A 96 22.65 8.04 -7.72
N GLY A 97 23.17 7.65 -8.89
CA GLY A 97 24.43 6.95 -9.00
C GLY A 97 25.49 7.76 -8.26
N ASP A 98 26.23 7.08 -7.39
CA ASP A 98 27.53 7.46 -6.83
C ASP A 98 27.98 8.91 -7.08
N ILE A 99 27.45 9.87 -6.32
CA ILE A 99 28.07 11.20 -6.23
C ILE A 99 29.23 11.19 -5.23
N HIS A 100 30.31 10.51 -5.61
CA HIS A 100 31.64 10.95 -5.18
C HIS A 100 31.99 12.23 -5.98
N GLY A 101 31.62 13.39 -5.44
CA GLY A 101 32.08 14.66 -6.00
C GLY A 101 31.16 15.83 -5.72
N ARG A 102 31.58 16.68 -4.77
CA ARG A 102 31.26 18.12 -4.61
C ARG A 102 29.95 18.61 -5.25
N VAL A 103 29.02 19.08 -4.43
CA VAL A 103 28.13 20.18 -4.84
C VAL A 103 28.14 21.29 -3.78
N PRO A 104 28.54 22.53 -4.12
CA PRO A 104 28.55 23.67 -3.22
C PRO A 104 27.15 24.24 -2.92
N LEU A 105 27.13 25.05 -1.87
CA LEU A 105 26.05 25.85 -1.28
C LEU A 105 25.04 26.46 -2.28
N GLN A 106 23.75 26.40 -1.91
CA GLN A 106 22.59 26.98 -2.60
C GLN A 106 22.72 28.50 -2.84
N PRO A 107 21.91 29.08 -3.74
CA PRO A 107 20.88 29.98 -3.19
C PRO A 107 19.56 30.12 -4.00
N SER A 108 18.53 30.51 -3.25
CA SER A 108 17.46 31.48 -3.57
C SER A 108 16.28 31.13 -4.50
N VAL A 109 15.10 31.38 -3.91
CA VAL A 109 13.73 31.39 -4.42
C VAL A 109 13.52 32.37 -5.58
N GLN A 110 12.76 31.96 -6.60
CA GLN A 110 11.86 32.86 -7.33
C GLN A 110 10.70 32.09 -8.00
N GLU A 111 9.49 32.58 -7.74
CA GLU A 111 8.20 32.16 -8.28
C GLU A 111 8.14 32.30 -9.81
N GLY A 112 7.44 31.40 -10.49
CA GLY A 112 7.04 31.67 -11.87
C GLY A 112 6.58 30.48 -12.69
N LYS A 113 5.25 30.39 -12.84
CA LYS A 113 4.50 29.84 -13.99
C LYS A 113 4.41 28.33 -14.15
N ALA A 114 3.15 27.89 -14.01
CA ALA A 114 2.61 26.59 -14.38
C ALA A 114 3.03 26.11 -15.77
N ALA A 115 3.48 24.86 -15.86
CA ALA A 115 3.60 24.12 -17.10
C ALA A 115 3.12 22.68 -16.88
N ARG A 116 2.06 22.32 -17.64
CA ARG A 116 1.59 20.95 -17.86
C ARG A 116 2.75 20.06 -18.30
N VAL A 117 2.95 18.92 -17.63
CA VAL A 117 3.66 17.78 -18.22
C VAL A 117 2.90 16.51 -17.90
N THR A 118 2.31 15.97 -18.96
CA THR A 118 1.72 14.66 -19.12
C THR A 118 2.82 13.59 -19.07
N SER A 119 2.72 12.61 -18.17
CA SER A 119 3.42 11.34 -18.35
C SER A 119 2.42 10.26 -18.74
N GLN A 120 2.41 9.93 -20.03
CA GLN A 120 1.79 8.72 -20.55
C GLN A 120 2.47 7.51 -19.89
N LEU A 121 1.72 6.76 -19.07
CA LEU A 121 2.01 5.36 -18.80
C LEU A 121 0.89 4.54 -19.44
N HIS A 122 1.24 3.82 -20.49
CA HIS A 122 0.35 2.92 -21.21
C HIS A 122 -0.26 1.89 -20.24
N ALA A 123 -1.57 1.97 -20.02
CA ALA A 123 -2.34 0.83 -19.55
C ALA A 123 -2.46 -0.16 -20.73
N GLY A 124 -1.68 -1.24 -20.70
CA GLY A 124 -1.86 -2.38 -21.59
C GLY A 124 -3.20 -3.08 -21.34
N PRO A 125 -3.69 -3.91 -22.27
CA PRO A 125 -5.00 -4.55 -22.16
C PRO A 125 -5.05 -5.45 -20.91
N VAL A 126 -6.18 -5.34 -20.20
CA VAL A 126 -6.53 -6.13 -19.02
C VAL A 126 -6.57 -7.60 -19.42
N GLY A 127 -5.54 -8.36 -19.04
CA GLY A 127 -5.57 -9.82 -19.12
C GLY A 127 -6.61 -10.37 -18.14
N GLU A 128 -7.42 -11.32 -18.62
CA GLU A 128 -8.48 -11.99 -17.86
C GLU A 128 -7.96 -12.46 -16.49
N ALA A 129 -8.71 -12.09 -15.45
CA ALA A 129 -8.47 -12.54 -14.09
C ALA A 129 -8.64 -14.07 -14.03
N ASP A 130 -7.51 -14.77 -13.90
CA ASP A 130 -7.43 -16.23 -13.73
C ASP A 130 -8.10 -16.67 -12.41
N ASP A 131 -8.87 -17.75 -12.50
CA ASP A 131 -9.77 -18.27 -11.47
C ASP A 131 -9.02 -18.71 -10.20
N GLY A 132 -8.95 -17.82 -9.21
CA GLY A 132 -8.91 -18.16 -7.77
C GLY A 132 -7.69 -18.92 -7.23
N LYS A 133 -6.70 -19.28 -8.06
CA LYS A 133 -5.46 -19.91 -7.61
C LYS A 133 -4.43 -18.82 -7.29
N PRO A 134 -3.74 -18.86 -6.14
CA PRO A 134 -2.60 -17.97 -5.93
C PRO A 134 -1.61 -18.19 -7.09
N PRO A 135 -1.07 -17.12 -7.70
CA PRO A 135 -0.01 -17.30 -8.68
C PRO A 135 1.08 -18.14 -7.99
N GLY A 136 1.50 -19.21 -8.66
CA GLY A 136 2.61 -20.02 -8.19
C GLY A 136 3.83 -19.13 -7.95
N PRO A 137 4.82 -19.58 -7.17
CA PRO A 137 6.05 -18.81 -6.98
C PRO A 137 6.59 -18.39 -8.35
N THR A 138 6.71 -17.08 -8.55
CA THR A 138 7.20 -16.54 -9.82
C THR A 138 8.69 -16.80 -9.86
N THR A 139 9.16 -17.52 -10.87
CA THR A 139 10.60 -17.75 -11.06
C THR A 139 11.33 -16.48 -11.48
N ARG A 140 10.59 -15.46 -11.92
CA ARG A 140 11.10 -14.14 -12.28
C ARG A 140 11.22 -13.26 -11.03
N LYS A 141 12.42 -12.73 -10.80
CA LYS A 141 12.69 -11.68 -9.80
C LYS A 141 12.20 -10.30 -10.32
N PRO A 142 11.83 -9.37 -9.43
CA PRO A 142 11.56 -7.99 -9.81
C PRO A 142 12.80 -7.36 -10.44
N ASP A 143 12.59 -6.35 -11.29
CA ASP A 143 13.69 -5.65 -11.99
C ASP A 143 14.37 -4.62 -11.05
N THR A 144 13.80 -4.42 -9.86
CA THR A 144 14.29 -3.54 -8.79
C THR A 144 14.34 -4.27 -7.46
N LYS A 145 15.23 -3.83 -6.57
CA LYS A 145 15.30 -4.31 -5.20
C LYS A 145 14.28 -3.65 -4.26
N TYR A 146 13.58 -2.61 -4.73
CA TYR A 146 12.68 -1.81 -3.91
C TYR A 146 11.22 -2.09 -4.23
N CYS A 147 10.39 -2.08 -3.20
CA CYS A 147 8.93 -1.97 -3.33
C CYS A 147 8.40 -0.84 -2.45
N GLU A 148 7.15 -0.45 -2.69
CA GLU A 148 6.47 0.61 -1.96
C GLU A 148 5.18 0.10 -1.32
N LEU A 149 4.98 0.33 -0.02
CA LEU A 149 3.69 0.14 0.64
C LEU A 149 2.79 1.35 0.37
N LYS A 150 1.56 1.07 -0.05
CA LYS A 150 0.54 2.08 -0.30
C LYS A 150 -0.81 1.63 0.26
N ARG A 151 -1.74 2.58 0.34
CA ARG A 151 -3.17 2.32 0.58
C ARG A 151 -3.43 1.49 1.85
N LEU A 152 -2.61 1.64 2.90
CA LEU A 152 -2.91 1.07 4.21
C LEU A 152 -4.12 1.78 4.81
N TYR A 153 -5.20 1.04 5.02
CA TYR A 153 -6.37 1.53 5.73
C TYR A 153 -6.90 0.50 6.72
N VAL A 154 -7.32 0.99 7.88
CA VAL A 154 -8.02 0.22 8.90
C VAL A 154 -9.29 0.98 9.26
N THR A 155 -10.42 0.30 9.17
CA THR A 155 -11.72 0.87 9.53
C THR A 155 -11.72 1.34 10.98
N PRO A 156 -12.48 2.40 11.33
CA PRO A 156 -12.57 2.87 12.72
C PRO A 156 -12.95 1.76 13.71
N ALA A 157 -13.87 0.87 13.33
CA ALA A 157 -14.32 -0.26 14.14
C ALA A 157 -13.22 -1.30 14.43
N ALA A 158 -12.17 -1.35 13.60
CA ALA A 158 -11.07 -2.30 13.73
C ALA A 158 -9.81 -1.70 14.39
N ARG A 159 -9.83 -0.43 14.78
CA ARG A 159 -8.69 0.22 15.46
C ARG A 159 -8.48 -0.40 16.85
N GLY A 160 -7.22 -0.44 17.29
CA GLY A 160 -6.85 -1.07 18.57
C GLY A 160 -6.81 -2.60 18.54
N LEU A 161 -7.34 -3.26 17.52
CA LEU A 161 -7.33 -4.74 17.39
C LEU A 161 -6.04 -5.31 16.78
N GLY A 162 -5.05 -4.46 16.48
CA GLY A 162 -3.79 -4.88 15.85
C GLY A 162 -3.86 -5.16 14.34
N VAL A 163 -4.99 -4.88 13.68
CA VAL A 163 -5.20 -5.13 12.24
C VAL A 163 -4.14 -4.45 11.37
N GLY A 164 -3.83 -3.17 11.63
CA GLY A 164 -2.81 -2.44 10.86
C GLY A 164 -1.42 -3.07 10.95
N LYS A 165 -1.02 -3.49 12.15
CA LYS A 165 0.25 -4.19 12.39
C LYS A 165 0.29 -5.54 11.66
N ALA A 166 -0.81 -6.29 11.73
CA ALA A 166 -0.92 -7.57 11.06
C ALA A 166 -0.84 -7.41 9.53
N LEU A 167 -1.54 -6.43 8.95
CA LEU A 167 -1.50 -6.11 7.51
C LEU A 167 -0.07 -5.79 7.04
N VAL A 168 0.63 -4.91 7.76
CA VAL A 168 2.03 -4.54 7.40
C VAL A 168 2.94 -5.77 7.51
N ASN A 169 2.89 -6.53 8.61
CA ASN A 169 3.72 -7.74 8.77
C ASN A 169 3.46 -8.78 7.67
N SER A 170 2.19 -9.04 7.33
CA SER A 170 1.85 -9.93 6.22
C SER A 170 2.41 -9.43 4.90
N MET A 171 2.37 -8.12 4.65
CA MET A 171 2.93 -7.54 3.42
C MET A 171 4.46 -7.58 3.39
N LEU A 172 5.14 -7.43 4.54
CA LEU A 172 6.60 -7.63 4.63
C LEU A 172 6.99 -9.08 4.27
N THR A 173 6.21 -10.07 4.72
CA THR A 173 6.42 -11.47 4.31
C THR A 173 6.22 -11.66 2.80
N VAL A 174 5.23 -10.99 2.21
CA VAL A 174 5.03 -10.99 0.75
C VAL A 174 6.22 -10.36 0.03
N ALA A 175 6.66 -9.17 0.47
CA ALA A 175 7.77 -8.45 -0.15
C ALA A 175 9.06 -9.30 -0.17
N HIS A 176 9.37 -9.94 0.97
CA HIS A 176 10.49 -10.88 1.08
C HIS A 176 10.33 -12.08 0.12
N ARG A 177 9.12 -12.65 0.03
CA ARG A 177 8.84 -13.79 -0.87
C ARG A 177 8.98 -13.42 -2.36
N ILE A 178 8.59 -12.22 -2.76
CA ILE A 178 8.76 -11.72 -4.14
C ILE A 178 10.25 -11.51 -4.46
N GLY A 179 11.07 -11.23 -3.45
CA GLY A 179 12.52 -11.04 -3.58
C GLY A 179 12.97 -9.57 -3.54
N TYR A 180 12.14 -8.68 -2.98
CA TYR A 180 12.58 -7.32 -2.67
C TYR A 180 13.58 -7.33 -1.51
N GLU A 181 14.52 -6.38 -1.53
CA GLU A 181 15.50 -6.18 -0.46
C GLU A 181 15.10 -5.04 0.48
N GLU A 182 14.27 -4.11 0.01
CA GLU A 182 13.87 -2.95 0.81
C GLU A 182 12.45 -2.49 0.50
N VAL A 183 11.70 -2.22 1.57
CA VAL A 183 10.32 -1.72 1.52
C VAL A 183 10.34 -0.24 1.84
N ARG A 184 9.74 0.59 0.99
CA ARG A 184 9.61 2.04 1.16
C ARG A 184 8.16 2.44 1.35
N LEU A 185 7.93 3.59 1.97
CA LEU A 185 6.62 4.23 2.03
C LEU A 185 6.76 5.73 2.28
N ASP A 186 5.70 6.45 2.00
CA ASP A 186 5.51 7.85 2.34
C ASP A 186 4.27 8.02 3.23
N THR A 187 4.29 9.02 4.11
CA THR A 187 3.18 9.38 4.99
C THR A 187 3.26 10.86 5.33
N LEU A 188 2.15 11.49 5.69
CA LEU A 188 2.19 12.88 6.20
C LEU A 188 2.64 12.90 7.67
N SER A 189 3.34 13.97 8.07
CA SER A 189 3.80 14.20 9.45
C SER A 189 2.69 14.13 10.49
N GLU A 190 1.48 14.53 10.10
CA GLU A 190 0.30 14.53 10.98
C GLU A 190 -0.27 13.13 11.24
N MET A 191 0.10 12.12 10.45
CA MET A 191 -0.34 10.72 10.63
C MET A 191 0.48 10.02 11.72
N ARG A 192 0.42 10.53 12.95
CA ARG A 192 1.29 10.12 14.06
C ARG A 192 1.13 8.64 14.43
N GLU A 193 -0.08 8.10 14.37
CA GLU A 193 -0.34 6.69 14.62
C GLU A 193 0.30 5.79 13.56
N ALA A 194 0.24 6.19 12.29
CA ALA A 194 0.88 5.46 11.19
C ALA A 194 2.41 5.50 11.34
N ILE A 195 2.99 6.68 11.61
CA ILE A 195 4.42 6.83 11.86
C ILE A 195 4.86 5.98 13.05
N SER A 196 4.10 5.98 14.15
CA SER A 196 4.37 5.17 15.34
C SER A 196 4.34 3.68 15.03
N LEU A 197 3.33 3.22 14.27
CA LEU A 197 3.23 1.84 13.80
C LEU A 197 4.46 1.43 12.99
N TYR A 198 4.82 2.21 11.97
CA TYR A 198 5.95 1.88 11.09
C TYR A 198 7.28 1.87 11.85
N LYS A 199 7.55 2.88 12.69
CA LYS A 199 8.76 2.90 13.54
C LYS A 199 8.81 1.71 14.49
N GLY A 200 7.68 1.34 15.10
CA GLY A 200 7.57 0.15 15.96
C GLY A 200 7.79 -1.18 15.22
N LEU A 201 7.67 -1.19 13.89
CA LEU A 201 8.00 -2.31 13.02
C LEU A 201 9.42 -2.24 12.44
N GLY A 202 10.22 -1.24 12.85
CA GLY A 202 11.62 -1.09 12.45
C GLY A 202 11.85 -0.18 11.24
N PHE A 203 10.82 0.45 10.68
CA PHE A 203 11.02 1.41 9.58
C PHE A 203 11.79 2.65 10.08
N GLY A 204 12.86 2.98 9.36
CA GLY A 204 13.69 4.16 9.59
C GLY A 204 13.41 5.27 8.57
N ALA A 205 13.88 6.48 8.87
CA ALA A 205 13.82 7.60 7.92
C ALA A 205 14.73 7.32 6.72
N VAL A 206 14.27 7.71 5.53
CA VAL A 206 15.03 7.62 4.28
C VAL A 206 14.90 8.90 3.47
N GLU A 207 15.77 9.06 2.47
CA GLU A 207 15.69 10.21 1.57
C GLU A 207 14.40 10.20 0.74
N LYS A 208 13.95 11.41 0.42
CA LYS A 208 12.85 11.67 -0.51
C LYS A 208 13.17 11.05 -1.88
N TYR A 209 12.24 10.26 -2.42
CA TYR A 209 12.44 9.52 -3.66
C TYR A 209 11.48 9.89 -4.81
N TYR A 210 10.67 10.94 -4.65
CA TYR A 210 9.94 11.58 -5.75
C TYR A 210 9.80 13.08 -5.51
N GLU A 211 9.84 13.90 -6.56
CA GLU A 211 9.94 15.36 -6.43
C GLU A 211 8.67 16.03 -5.90
N ARG A 212 7.49 15.60 -6.37
CA ARG A 212 6.20 16.25 -6.11
C ARG A 212 5.53 15.77 -4.83
N ALA A 213 6.30 15.72 -3.74
CA ALA A 213 5.79 15.41 -2.41
C ALA A 213 5.07 16.60 -1.80
N ILE A 214 3.92 16.34 -1.16
CA ILE A 214 3.20 17.33 -0.37
C ILE A 214 4.13 17.77 0.77
N GLU A 215 4.10 19.05 1.12
CA GLU A 215 4.85 19.55 2.28
C GLU A 215 4.49 18.77 3.54
N GLY A 216 5.49 18.44 4.37
CA GLY A 216 5.31 17.58 5.54
C GLY A 216 5.26 16.07 5.23
N THR A 217 5.48 15.65 3.98
CA THR A 217 5.67 14.22 3.67
C THR A 217 6.96 13.70 4.31
N VAL A 218 6.82 12.61 5.06
CA VAL A 218 7.91 11.84 5.67
C VAL A 218 8.10 10.55 4.87
N PHE A 219 9.35 10.24 4.56
CA PHE A 219 9.75 9.04 3.84
C PHE A 219 10.36 8.03 4.80
N LEU A 220 9.83 6.80 4.78
CA LEU A 220 10.30 5.71 5.63
C LEU A 220 10.71 4.49 4.79
N GLY A 221 11.65 3.71 5.32
CA GLY A 221 12.12 2.48 4.69
C GLY A 221 12.53 1.41 5.68
N LEU A 222 12.43 0.16 5.27
CA LEU A 222 12.86 -1.01 6.03
C LEU A 222 13.60 -1.98 5.10
N LYS A 223 14.88 -2.23 5.41
CA LYS A 223 15.65 -3.31 4.76
C LYS A 223 15.13 -4.65 5.23
N LEU A 224 14.83 -5.54 4.29
CA LEU A 224 14.47 -6.92 4.55
C LEU A 224 15.76 -7.70 4.73
N LEU A 225 15.98 -8.29 5.91
CA LEU A 225 17.11 -9.17 6.14
C LEU A 225 16.93 -10.43 5.26
N GLN A 226 17.96 -10.78 4.50
CA GLN A 226 18.03 -12.02 3.72
C GLN A 226 18.35 -13.23 4.60
#